data_AF-A0A6N6KM73-F1
#
_entry.id   AF-A0A6N6KM73-F1
#
_cell.length_a   1.000
_cell.length_b   1.000
_cell.length_c   1.000
_cell.angle_alpha   90.00
_cell.angle_beta   90.00
_cell.angle_gamma   90.00
#
_symmetry.space_group_name_H-M   'P 1'
#
loop_
_entity.id
_entity.type
_entity.pdbx_description
1 polymer ?
#
loop_
_entity_poly.entity_id
_entity_poly.type
_entity_poly.pdbx_seq_one_letter_code
_entity_poly.pdbx_strand_id
1 'polypeptide(L)'
;MNTINLKPIWGLLCLFLFYLPFVSAQTIYGTVTNEYDVGLEGVKVSLSCLSGYTDTTDASGAFIFENIPAGDLCSIWPFVEGPVFNGVSTFDLVLMSKHILGVQLLESPYKMIAADVNNDGTITQADMIDIMEALYGMEDEFPNNTSWRFIPESFIFPDPANPWVTALPDVLNIGPVTGDVEVNFIAIKIGDVNVSATPD
;
A
#
# COMPACT_ATOMS: atom_id res chain seq x y z
N MET A 1 -55.76 -57.33 -33.91
CA MET A 1 -54.86 -57.56 -32.75
C MET A 1 -53.58 -56.78 -33.00
N ASN A 2 -53.27 -55.86 -32.08
CA ASN A 2 -52.32 -54.77 -32.27
C ASN A 2 -50.87 -55.24 -32.45
N THR A 3 -50.25 -54.76 -33.52
CA THR A 3 -48.80 -54.72 -33.73
C THR A 3 -48.22 -53.49 -33.03
N ILE A 4 -47.39 -53.69 -32.01
CA ILE A 4 -46.66 -52.59 -31.34
C ILE A 4 -45.32 -52.43 -32.06
N ASN A 5 -45.23 -51.39 -32.88
CA ASN A 5 -44.04 -51.01 -33.62
C ASN A 5 -43.22 -50.06 -32.74
N LEU A 6 -42.16 -50.56 -32.09
CA LEU A 6 -41.25 -49.76 -31.29
C LEU A 6 -40.25 -49.06 -32.22
N LYS A 7 -40.49 -47.78 -32.51
CA LYS A 7 -39.49 -46.91 -33.14
C LYS A 7 -38.32 -46.66 -32.16
N PRO A 8 -37.06 -46.64 -32.62
CA PRO A 8 -35.95 -46.26 -31.76
C PRO A 8 -35.97 -44.74 -31.58
N ILE A 9 -36.27 -44.29 -30.36
CA ILE A 9 -36.11 -42.89 -29.97
C ILE A 9 -34.61 -42.68 -29.72
N TRP A 10 -33.89 -42.22 -30.73
CA TRP A 10 -32.62 -41.53 -30.53
C TRP A 10 -32.95 -40.18 -29.88
N GLY A 11 -33.25 -40.23 -28.58
CA GLY A 11 -33.47 -39.06 -27.76
C GLY A 11 -32.14 -38.36 -27.58
N LEU A 12 -32.05 -37.13 -28.10
CA LEU A 12 -30.95 -36.21 -27.93
C LEU A 12 -30.30 -36.38 -26.56
N LEU A 13 -29.06 -36.84 -26.53
CA LEU A 13 -28.15 -36.53 -25.44
C LEU A 13 -27.94 -35.01 -25.53
N CYS A 14 -28.81 -34.27 -24.87
CA CYS A 14 -28.65 -32.84 -24.70
C CYS A 14 -27.41 -32.67 -23.81
N LEU A 15 -26.23 -32.55 -24.44
CA LEU A 15 -25.10 -31.90 -23.81
C LEU A 15 -25.56 -30.46 -23.54
N PHE A 16 -26.14 -30.24 -22.37
CA PHE A 16 -26.00 -28.96 -21.71
C PHE A 16 -24.50 -28.82 -21.44
N LEU A 17 -23.75 -28.36 -22.44
CA LEU A 17 -22.56 -27.58 -22.17
C LEU A 17 -23.07 -26.39 -21.38
N PHE A 18 -23.03 -26.49 -20.05
CA PHE A 18 -23.01 -25.30 -19.21
C PHE A 18 -21.83 -24.49 -19.74
N TYR A 19 -22.14 -23.45 -20.52
CA TYR A 19 -21.21 -22.38 -20.80
C TYR A 19 -21.02 -21.70 -19.44
N LEU A 20 -20.13 -22.25 -18.61
CA LEU A 20 -19.58 -21.48 -17.50
C LEU A 20 -18.84 -20.34 -18.20
N PRO A 21 -19.25 -19.08 -18.01
CA PRO A 21 -18.43 -17.99 -18.51
C PRO A 21 -17.06 -18.20 -17.86
N PHE A 22 -16.03 -18.41 -18.70
CA PHE A 22 -14.66 -18.36 -18.24
C PHE A 22 -14.44 -16.92 -17.78
N VAL A 23 -14.58 -16.69 -16.48
CA VAL A 23 -14.12 -15.45 -15.87
C VAL A 23 -12.61 -15.51 -16.00
N SER A 24 -12.06 -14.63 -16.83
CA SER A 24 -10.61 -14.51 -16.94
C SER A 24 -10.09 -14.08 -15.58
N ALA A 25 -9.35 -14.96 -14.92
CA ALA A 25 -8.60 -14.64 -13.71
C ALA A 25 -7.53 -13.62 -14.07
N GLN A 26 -7.55 -12.48 -13.39
CA GLN A 26 -6.53 -11.44 -13.52
C GLN A 26 -5.63 -11.46 -12.29
N THR A 27 -4.47 -10.83 -12.41
CA THR A 27 -3.53 -10.68 -11.31
C THR A 27 -3.35 -9.20 -10.98
N ILE A 28 -3.37 -8.87 -9.69
CA ILE A 28 -2.89 -7.58 -9.18
C ILE A 28 -1.58 -7.83 -8.47
N TYR A 29 -0.50 -7.16 -8.86
CA TYR A 29 0.83 -7.35 -8.29
C TYR A 29 1.56 -6.02 -8.18
N GLY A 30 2.69 -6.01 -7.50
CA GLY A 30 3.59 -4.86 -7.50
C GLY A 30 4.55 -4.91 -6.33
N THR A 31 5.10 -3.75 -5.99
CA THR A 31 6.12 -3.64 -4.95
C THR A 31 5.82 -2.55 -3.92
N VAL A 32 6.31 -2.76 -2.71
CA VAL A 32 6.44 -1.74 -1.67
C VAL A 32 7.92 -1.44 -1.46
N THR A 33 8.35 -0.23 -1.81
CA THR A 33 9.74 0.22 -1.70
C THR A 33 9.83 1.51 -0.89
N ASN A 34 11.00 1.88 -0.39
CA ASN A 34 11.24 3.26 0.05
C ASN A 34 11.55 4.17 -1.15
N GLU A 35 11.80 5.46 -0.89
CA GLU A 35 12.12 6.43 -1.96
C GLU A 35 13.45 6.18 -2.70
N TYR A 36 14.24 5.18 -2.29
CA TYR A 36 15.48 4.76 -2.94
C TYR A 36 15.35 3.41 -3.64
N ASP A 37 14.13 2.96 -3.92
CA ASP A 37 13.81 1.69 -4.57
C ASP A 37 14.28 0.45 -3.81
N VAL A 38 14.51 0.58 -2.50
CA VAL A 38 14.79 -0.58 -1.63
C VAL A 38 13.47 -1.20 -1.22
N GLY A 39 13.27 -2.47 -1.55
CA GLY A 39 12.06 -3.22 -1.21
C GLY A 39 11.90 -3.44 0.29
N LEU A 40 10.66 -3.38 0.78
CA LEU A 40 10.32 -3.64 2.17
C LEU A 40 9.66 -5.01 2.33
N GLU A 41 10.35 -5.94 2.99
CA GLU A 41 9.80 -7.21 3.45
C GLU A 41 8.79 -7.03 4.59
N GLY A 42 7.84 -7.96 4.70
CA GLY A 42 6.95 -8.05 5.86
C GLY A 42 5.78 -7.07 5.86
N VAL A 43 5.63 -6.23 4.83
CA VAL A 43 4.49 -5.32 4.69
C VAL A 43 3.26 -6.12 4.31
N LYS A 44 2.18 -5.97 5.07
CA LYS A 44 0.89 -6.57 4.75
C LYS A 44 0.17 -5.69 3.71
N VAL A 45 -0.33 -6.28 2.64
CA VAL A 45 -1.11 -5.59 1.61
C VAL A 45 -2.53 -6.16 1.62
N SER A 46 -3.54 -5.32 1.76
CA SER A 46 -4.95 -5.73 1.74
C SER A 46 -5.62 -5.35 0.42
N LEU A 47 -6.54 -6.20 -0.05
CA LEU A 47 -7.31 -5.99 -1.28
C LEU A 47 -8.82 -6.17 -1.01
N SER A 48 -9.66 -5.19 -1.39
CA SER A 48 -11.09 -5.20 -1.05
C SER A 48 -11.95 -6.17 -1.86
N CYS A 49 -11.62 -6.39 -3.14
CA CYS A 49 -12.42 -7.22 -4.05
C CYS A 49 -12.27 -8.72 -3.77
N LEU A 50 -11.25 -9.11 -3.00
CA LEU A 50 -11.12 -10.44 -2.40
C LEU A 50 -11.30 -10.33 -0.89
N SER A 51 -12.48 -10.71 -0.39
CA SER A 51 -12.78 -10.57 1.04
C SER A 51 -11.76 -11.28 1.93
N GLY A 52 -11.09 -10.51 2.79
CA GLY A 52 -10.15 -11.04 3.79
C GLY A 52 -8.81 -11.53 3.21
N TYR A 53 -8.48 -11.18 1.96
CA TYR A 53 -7.21 -11.53 1.36
C TYR A 53 -6.16 -10.45 1.67
N THR A 54 -5.12 -10.88 2.36
CA THR A 54 -3.92 -10.08 2.61
C THR A 54 -2.74 -10.88 2.10
N ASP A 55 -1.84 -10.22 1.38
CA ASP A 55 -0.53 -10.78 1.04
C ASP A 55 0.56 -10.08 1.88
N THR A 56 1.72 -10.70 1.99
CA THR A 56 2.88 -10.14 2.71
C THR A 56 4.06 -10.05 1.78
N THR A 57 4.66 -8.86 1.72
CA THR A 57 5.78 -8.60 0.80
C THR A 57 7.00 -9.45 1.14
N ASP A 58 7.69 -9.91 0.09
CA ASP A 58 8.96 -10.63 0.21
C ASP A 58 10.16 -9.67 0.39
N ALA A 59 11.38 -10.21 0.44
CA ALA A 59 12.63 -9.46 0.59
C ALA A 59 12.87 -8.39 -0.50
N SER A 60 12.20 -8.49 -1.64
CA SER A 60 12.25 -7.48 -2.71
C SER A 60 11.11 -6.46 -2.63
N GLY A 61 10.24 -6.57 -1.63
CA GLY A 61 9.05 -5.76 -1.48
C GLY A 61 7.87 -6.22 -2.33
N ALA A 62 7.97 -7.36 -3.02
CA ALA A 62 6.96 -7.79 -3.98
C ALA A 62 5.76 -8.47 -3.32
N PHE A 63 4.56 -8.20 -3.83
CA PHE A 63 3.30 -8.86 -3.45
C PHE A 63 2.49 -9.25 -4.69
N ILE A 64 1.57 -10.21 -4.54
CA ILE A 64 0.71 -10.71 -5.62
C ILE A 64 -0.67 -11.18 -5.12
N PHE A 65 -1.70 -10.80 -5.87
CA PHE A 65 -3.07 -11.29 -5.74
C PHE A 65 -3.51 -11.92 -7.06
N GLU A 66 -3.75 -13.22 -7.03
CA GLU A 66 -4.22 -13.98 -8.19
C GLU A 66 -5.74 -14.17 -8.14
N ASN A 67 -6.32 -14.60 -9.26
CA ASN A 67 -7.73 -14.97 -9.37
C ASN A 67 -8.70 -13.79 -9.14
N ILE A 68 -8.30 -12.58 -9.55
CA ILE A 68 -9.20 -11.42 -9.51
C ILE A 68 -10.26 -11.57 -10.61
N PRO A 69 -11.57 -11.52 -10.26
CA PRO A 69 -12.62 -11.57 -11.26
C PRO A 69 -12.57 -10.36 -12.19
N ALA A 70 -12.65 -10.61 -13.50
CA ALA A 70 -12.65 -9.53 -14.48
C ALA A 70 -13.89 -8.62 -14.30
N GLY A 71 -13.65 -7.31 -14.33
CA GLY A 71 -14.66 -6.26 -14.19
C GLY A 71 -14.87 -5.77 -12.76
N ASP A 72 -14.25 -6.40 -11.76
CA ASP A 72 -14.35 -5.97 -10.37
C ASP A 72 -13.66 -4.63 -10.14
N LEU A 73 -14.20 -3.85 -9.20
CA LEU A 73 -13.59 -2.65 -8.66
C LEU A 73 -12.87 -3.03 -7.36
N CYS A 74 -11.59 -2.70 -7.28
CA CYS A 74 -10.76 -3.07 -6.14
C CYS A 74 -10.22 -1.82 -5.46
N SER A 75 -9.98 -1.91 -4.16
CA SER A 75 -9.19 -0.96 -3.40
C SER A 75 -8.04 -1.71 -2.75
N ILE A 76 -6.85 -1.14 -2.75
CA ILE A 76 -5.63 -1.76 -2.24
C ILE A 76 -4.91 -0.79 -1.32
N TRP A 77 -4.45 -1.29 -0.17
CA TRP A 77 -3.73 -0.50 0.83
C TRP A 77 -2.71 -1.38 1.58
N PRO A 78 -1.43 -0.99 1.60
CA PRO A 78 -0.44 -1.58 2.47
C PRO A 78 -0.57 -1.06 3.91
N PHE A 79 -0.15 -1.88 4.86
CA PHE A 79 -0.08 -1.52 6.27
C PHE A 79 0.99 -2.38 6.97
N VAL A 80 1.56 -1.81 8.03
CA VAL A 80 2.46 -2.51 8.95
C VAL A 80 1.86 -2.41 10.33
N GLU A 81 1.76 -3.54 11.01
CA GLU A 81 1.43 -3.60 12.43
C GLU A 81 2.73 -3.71 13.21
N GLY A 82 2.92 -2.88 14.23
CA GLY A 82 4.12 -2.96 15.07
C GLY A 82 4.62 -1.60 15.54
N PRO A 83 5.70 -1.61 16.34
CA PRO A 83 6.20 -0.43 17.03
C PRO A 83 6.72 0.66 16.08
N VAL A 84 6.83 1.88 16.61
CA VAL A 84 7.22 3.08 15.85
C VAL A 84 8.72 3.28 15.67
N PHE A 85 9.58 2.47 16.31
CA PHE A 85 11.00 2.81 16.54
C PHE A 85 12.01 2.32 15.50
N ASN A 86 11.61 1.61 14.45
CA ASN A 86 12.56 1.17 13.43
C ASN A 86 13.10 2.38 12.64
N GLY A 87 14.42 2.55 12.59
CA GLY A 87 15.11 3.63 11.85
C GLY A 87 15.10 5.02 12.50
N VAL A 88 14.18 5.32 13.43
CA VAL A 88 14.08 6.66 14.03
C VAL A 88 15.22 6.91 15.02
N SER A 89 15.94 8.02 14.87
CA SER A 89 17.12 8.34 15.67
C SER A 89 17.25 9.83 16.02
N THR A 90 18.21 10.16 16.90
CA THR A 90 18.55 11.57 17.17
C THR A 90 19.18 12.28 15.97
N PHE A 91 19.67 11.55 14.97
CA PHE A 91 20.17 12.16 13.74
C PHE A 91 19.04 12.73 12.88
N ASP A 92 17.87 12.10 12.89
CA ASP A 92 16.66 12.61 12.22
C ASP A 92 16.25 13.97 12.78
N LEU A 93 16.28 14.11 14.11
CA LEU A 93 16.04 15.39 14.80
C LEU A 93 17.01 16.50 14.35
N VAL A 94 18.27 16.16 14.08
CA VAL A 94 19.26 17.13 13.56
C VAL A 94 18.87 17.58 12.15
N LEU A 95 18.43 16.66 11.29
CA LEU A 95 18.00 16.99 9.93
C LEU A 95 16.71 17.83 9.92
N MET A 96 15.73 17.49 10.75
CA MET A 96 14.51 18.29 10.93
C MET A 96 14.83 19.69 11.45
N SER A 97 15.71 19.82 12.44
CA SER A 97 16.13 21.13 12.96
C SER A 97 16.77 22.00 11.87
N LYS A 98 17.64 21.43 11.03
CA LYS A 98 18.23 22.16 9.90
C LYS A 98 17.19 22.58 8.86
N HIS A 99 16.17 21.76 8.62
CA HIS A 99 15.07 22.08 7.72
C HIS A 99 14.25 23.26 8.24
N ILE A 100 13.83 23.21 9.50
CA ILE A 100 13.08 24.27 10.18
C ILE A 100 13.85 25.60 10.16
N LEU A 101 15.18 25.54 10.35
CA LEU A 101 16.05 26.72 10.33
C LEU A 101 16.43 27.19 8.91
N GLY A 102 16.02 26.48 7.85
CA GLY A 102 16.37 26.80 6.47
C GLY A 102 17.85 26.63 6.13
N VAL A 103 18.61 25.90 6.95
CA VAL A 103 20.05 25.65 6.75
C VAL A 103 20.27 24.52 5.74
N GLN A 104 19.43 23.48 5.81
CA GLN A 104 19.44 22.34 4.90
C GLN A 104 18.02 21.80 4.82
N LEU A 105 17.41 21.86 3.64
CA LEU A 105 16.03 21.43 3.46
C LEU A 105 15.93 19.90 3.28
N LEU A 106 14.77 19.34 3.62
CA LEU A 106 14.38 18.00 3.22
C LEU A 106 13.87 18.08 1.77
N GLU A 107 14.73 17.70 0.81
CA GLU A 107 14.45 17.84 -0.63
C GLU A 107 13.67 16.64 -1.20
N SER A 108 12.68 16.15 -0.46
CA SER A 108 11.81 15.06 -0.90
C SER A 108 10.44 15.18 -0.22
N PRO A 109 9.33 15.06 -0.97
CA PRO A 109 8.00 15.07 -0.37
C PRO A 109 7.83 13.91 0.63
N TYR A 110 8.48 12.76 0.39
CA TYR A 110 8.43 11.61 1.29
C TYR A 110 9.13 11.90 2.62
N LYS A 111 10.29 12.56 2.60
CA LYS A 111 10.99 13.01 3.83
C LYS A 111 10.20 14.07 4.59
N MET A 112 9.51 14.94 3.86
CA MET A 112 8.65 15.95 4.49
C MET A 112 7.45 15.31 5.18
N ILE A 113 6.83 14.31 4.57
CA ILE A 113 5.77 13.50 5.19
C ILE A 113 6.32 12.71 6.40
N ALA A 114 7.53 12.16 6.30
CA ALA A 114 8.17 11.48 7.43
C ALA A 114 8.42 12.43 8.61
N ALA A 115 8.67 13.72 8.35
CA ALA A 115 8.94 14.74 9.36
C ALA A 115 7.69 15.34 10.02
N ASP A 116 6.51 15.20 9.39
CA ASP A 116 5.21 15.58 9.94
C ASP A 116 4.66 14.42 10.79
N VAL A 117 5.10 14.37 12.03
CA VAL A 117 4.93 13.23 12.92
C VAL A 117 3.52 13.19 13.48
N ASN A 118 2.97 14.36 13.82
CA ASN A 118 1.63 14.50 14.35
C ASN A 118 0.53 14.60 13.27
N ASN A 119 0.93 14.54 11.98
CA ASN A 119 0.06 14.56 10.81
C ASN A 119 -0.81 15.82 10.72
N ASP A 120 -0.24 16.99 11.02
CA ASP A 120 -0.92 18.29 10.97
C ASP A 120 -0.64 19.07 9.67
N GLY A 121 0.22 18.55 8.80
CA GLY A 121 0.59 19.15 7.52
C GLY A 121 1.70 20.19 7.63
N THR A 122 2.41 20.26 8.76
CA THR A 122 3.52 21.17 8.96
C THR A 122 4.71 20.46 9.62
N ILE A 123 5.92 20.99 9.42
CA ILE A 123 7.13 20.45 10.06
C ILE A 123 7.60 21.47 11.09
N THR A 124 7.46 21.12 12.37
CA THR A 124 7.70 22.03 13.48
C THR A 124 8.52 21.38 14.59
N GLN A 125 8.75 22.14 15.66
CA GLN A 125 9.39 21.60 16.85
C GLN A 125 8.46 20.66 17.64
N ALA A 126 7.14 20.68 17.40
CA ALA A 126 6.21 19.74 18.02
C ALA A 126 6.48 18.31 17.53
N ASP A 127 6.68 18.12 16.23
CA ASP A 127 7.03 16.81 15.63
C ASP A 127 8.32 16.23 16.23
N MET A 128 9.30 17.10 16.48
CA MET A 128 10.55 16.71 17.13
C MET A 128 10.34 16.27 18.59
N ILE A 129 9.37 16.86 19.29
CA ILE A 129 9.01 16.46 20.67
C ILE A 129 8.34 15.09 20.65
N ASP A 130 7.41 14.84 19.72
CA ASP A 130 6.75 13.54 19.57
C ASP A 130 7.76 12.42 19.28
N ILE A 131 8.76 12.66 18.43
CA ILE A 131 9.87 11.71 18.22
C ILE A 131 10.67 11.49 19.51
N MET A 132 10.97 12.54 20.27
CA MET A 132 11.72 12.39 21.52
C MET A 132 10.93 11.56 22.53
N GLU A 133 9.64 11.84 22.72
CA GLU A 133 8.75 11.07 23.62
C GLU A 133 8.71 9.60 23.23
N ALA A 134 8.55 9.32 21.94
CA ALA A 134 8.65 7.97 21.39
C ALA A 134 10.02 7.32 21.71
N LEU A 135 11.15 7.98 21.40
CA LEU A 135 12.50 7.45 21.67
C LEU A 135 12.78 7.18 23.16
N TYR A 136 12.13 7.90 24.06
CA TYR A 136 12.23 7.66 25.51
C TYR A 136 11.23 6.60 26.03
N GLY A 137 10.43 6.00 25.14
CA GLY A 137 9.42 5.00 25.49
C GLY A 137 8.27 5.59 26.30
N MET A 138 7.99 6.89 26.13
CA MET A 138 6.85 7.55 26.77
C MET A 138 5.56 7.28 25.99
N GLU A 139 5.67 7.14 24.67
CA GLU A 139 4.57 6.85 23.76
C GLU A 139 4.96 5.69 22.83
N ASP A 140 4.00 4.79 22.59
CA ASP A 140 4.17 3.63 21.70
C ASP A 140 3.66 3.90 20.27
N GLU A 141 2.96 5.03 20.07
CA GLU A 141 2.31 5.46 18.82
C GLU A 141 2.48 6.97 18.62
N PHE A 142 2.38 7.43 17.37
CA PHE A 142 2.41 8.87 17.06
C PHE A 142 1.00 9.49 17.08
N PRO A 143 0.85 10.74 17.55
CA PRO A 143 -0.45 11.42 17.55
C PRO A 143 -1.05 11.52 16.14
N ASN A 144 -2.29 11.04 15.95
CA ASN A 144 -3.02 11.10 14.68
C ASN A 144 -2.28 10.51 13.46
N ASN A 145 -1.29 9.64 13.69
CA ASN A 145 -0.46 9.08 12.64
C ASN A 145 -0.17 7.60 12.89
N THR A 146 0.34 6.93 11.85
CA THR A 146 0.78 5.54 11.90
C THR A 146 2.30 5.46 11.85
N SER A 147 2.89 4.34 12.29
CA SER A 147 4.35 4.13 12.22
C SER A 147 4.90 4.24 10.78
N TRP A 148 4.09 3.79 9.83
CA TRP A 148 4.39 3.80 8.40
C TRP A 148 3.22 4.38 7.63
N ARG A 149 3.53 5.12 6.56
CA ARG A 149 2.56 5.60 5.56
C ARG A 149 2.96 5.04 4.20
N PHE A 150 1.98 4.83 3.33
CA PHE A 150 2.20 4.26 2.01
C PHE A 150 1.50 5.11 0.96
N ILE A 151 2.28 5.66 0.04
CA ILE A 151 1.76 6.49 -1.05
C ILE A 151 1.93 5.70 -2.34
N PRO A 152 0.88 5.55 -3.18
CA PRO A 152 1.03 4.91 -4.49
C PRO A 152 2.12 5.62 -5.29
N GLU A 153 3.02 4.87 -5.92
CA GLU A 153 4.11 5.43 -6.74
C GLU A 153 3.56 6.29 -7.89
N SER A 154 2.36 5.94 -8.39
CA SER A 154 1.64 6.71 -9.41
C SER A 154 1.12 8.07 -8.94
N PHE A 155 1.17 8.38 -7.64
CA PHE A 155 0.71 9.66 -7.09
C PHE A 155 1.67 10.79 -7.48
N ILE A 156 1.14 11.83 -8.11
CA ILE A 156 1.91 13.00 -8.54
C ILE A 156 1.69 14.13 -7.55
N PHE A 157 2.76 14.52 -6.84
CA PHE A 157 2.76 15.71 -6.00
C PHE A 157 2.66 16.97 -6.89
N PRO A 158 1.60 17.80 -6.76
CA PRO A 158 1.47 19.02 -7.55
C PRO A 158 2.58 20.03 -7.27
N ASP A 159 3.03 20.07 -6.02
CA ASP A 159 4.19 20.80 -5.56
C ASP A 159 5.05 19.87 -4.68
N PRO A 160 6.16 19.32 -5.20
CA PRO A 160 7.05 18.46 -4.40
C PRO A 160 7.68 19.16 -3.19
N ALA A 161 7.73 20.49 -3.16
CA ALA A 161 8.21 21.26 -2.00
C ALA A 161 7.11 21.50 -0.95
N ASN A 162 5.88 21.08 -1.21
CA ASN A 162 4.75 21.13 -0.29
C ASN A 162 3.80 19.94 -0.56
N PRO A 163 4.06 18.76 0.03
CA PRO A 163 3.30 17.55 -0.28
C PRO A 163 1.81 17.63 0.12
N TRP A 164 1.45 18.57 1.01
CA TRP A 164 0.09 18.71 1.54
C TRP A 164 -0.80 19.65 0.72
N VAL A 165 -0.37 20.09 -0.47
CA VAL A 165 -1.23 20.86 -1.41
C VAL A 165 -2.52 20.11 -1.75
N THR A 166 -2.45 18.78 -1.79
CA THR A 166 -3.58 17.88 -1.96
C THR A 166 -3.58 16.82 -0.89
N ALA A 167 -4.76 16.28 -0.56
CA ALA A 167 -4.87 15.15 0.35
C ALA A 167 -4.05 13.96 -0.18
N LEU A 168 -3.25 13.37 0.71
CA LEU A 168 -2.46 12.19 0.41
C LEU A 168 -3.37 10.95 0.38
N PRO A 169 -3.23 10.06 -0.60
CA PRO A 169 -4.04 8.85 -0.69
C PRO A 169 -3.58 7.81 0.33
N ASP A 170 -4.50 7.37 1.20
CA ASP A 170 -4.28 6.23 2.11
C ASP A 170 -4.57 4.88 1.45
N VAL A 171 -5.37 4.92 0.37
CA VAL A 171 -5.90 3.76 -0.35
C VAL A 171 -5.83 4.08 -1.83
N LEU A 172 -5.36 3.13 -2.64
CA LEU A 172 -5.48 3.23 -4.10
C LEU A 172 -6.76 2.52 -4.56
N ASN A 173 -7.60 3.24 -5.30
CA ASN A 173 -8.76 2.68 -5.96
C ASN A 173 -8.38 2.25 -7.39
N ILE A 174 -8.60 0.99 -7.69
CA ILE A 174 -8.39 0.37 -8.99
C ILE A 174 -9.74 0.33 -9.71
N GLY A 175 -9.75 0.81 -10.95
CA GLY A 175 -10.93 0.71 -11.82
C GLY A 175 -11.28 -0.74 -12.19
N PRO A 176 -12.19 -0.96 -13.15
CA PRO A 176 -12.56 -2.31 -13.56
C PRO A 176 -11.33 -3.12 -14.00
N VAL A 177 -11.04 -4.20 -13.29
CA VAL A 177 -9.88 -5.05 -13.58
C VAL A 177 -10.17 -5.85 -14.86
N THR A 178 -9.55 -5.48 -15.97
CA THR A 178 -9.78 -6.10 -17.30
C THR A 178 -8.56 -6.85 -17.83
N GLY A 179 -7.46 -6.77 -17.12
CA GLY A 179 -6.15 -7.34 -17.39
C GLY A 179 -5.35 -7.40 -16.09
N ASP A 180 -4.12 -7.89 -16.16
CA ASP A 180 -3.19 -7.79 -15.04
C ASP A 180 -2.90 -6.31 -14.73
N VAL A 181 -2.82 -5.98 -13.44
CA VAL A 181 -2.62 -4.61 -12.95
C VAL A 181 -1.39 -4.58 -12.06
N GLU A 182 -0.43 -3.74 -12.41
CA GLU A 182 0.72 -3.42 -11.57
C GLU A 182 0.38 -2.23 -10.67
N VAL A 183 0.66 -2.35 -9.38
CA VAL A 183 0.44 -1.31 -8.37
C VAL A 183 1.62 -1.25 -7.41
N ASN A 184 2.35 -0.14 -7.43
CA ASN A 184 3.49 0.07 -6.56
C ASN A 184 3.21 1.13 -5.49
N PHE A 185 3.90 1.02 -4.36
CA PHE A 185 3.80 1.95 -3.24
C PHE A 185 5.17 2.36 -2.73
N ILE A 186 5.29 3.63 -2.38
CA ILE A 186 6.40 4.18 -1.61
C ILE A 186 6.04 4.17 -0.12
N ALA A 187 6.80 3.42 0.65
CA ALA A 187 6.74 3.35 2.10
C ALA A 187 7.54 4.49 2.73
N ILE A 188 6.93 5.12 3.73
CA ILE A 188 7.46 6.27 4.45
C ILE A 188 7.42 5.94 5.93
N LYS A 189 8.58 5.80 6.56
CA LYS A 189 8.68 5.62 8.00
C LYS A 189 8.51 6.98 8.68
N ILE A 190 7.44 7.13 9.46
CA ILE A 190 7.25 8.37 10.22
C ILE A 190 8.35 8.51 11.26
N GLY A 191 8.94 9.70 11.33
CA GLY A 191 10.07 10.08 12.18
C GLY A 191 11.47 9.78 11.59
N ASP A 192 11.56 9.01 10.51
CA ASP A 192 12.83 8.62 9.89
C ASP A 192 13.05 9.42 8.59
N VAL A 193 13.72 10.56 8.71
CA VAL A 193 13.91 11.51 7.58
C VAL A 193 15.22 11.27 6.85
N ASN A 194 16.11 10.42 7.39
CA ASN A 194 17.30 9.95 6.71
C ASN A 194 17.09 8.60 5.97
N VAL A 195 15.91 7.98 6.10
CA VAL A 195 15.50 6.73 5.45
C VAL A 195 16.40 5.56 5.87
N SER A 196 16.66 5.46 7.17
CA SER A 196 17.51 4.41 7.73
C SER A 196 16.75 3.19 8.24
N ALA A 197 15.42 3.24 8.27
CA ALA A 197 14.59 2.08 8.55
C ALA A 197 14.83 0.96 7.55
N THR A 198 15.03 -0.25 8.06
CA THR A 198 15.20 -1.46 7.26
C THR A 198 13.94 -2.31 7.32
N PRO A 199 13.65 -3.09 6.28
CA PRO A 199 12.70 -4.19 6.40
C PRO A 199 13.27 -5.21 7.39
N ASP A 200 12.48 -5.56 8.40
CA ASP A 200 12.85 -6.56 9.42
C ASP A 200 12.46 -7.98 8.98
#